data_AF-A0A1B8J989-F1
#
_entry.id   AF-A0A1B8J989-F1
#
_cell.length_a   1.000
_cell.length_b   1.000
_cell.length_c   1.000
_cell.angle_alpha   90.00
_cell.angle_beta   90.00
_cell.angle_gamma   90.00
#
_symmetry.space_group_name_H-M   'P 1'
#
loop_
_entity.id
_entity.type
_entity.pdbx_description
1 polymer ?
#
loop_
_entity_poly.entity_id
_entity_poly.type
_entity_poly.pdbx_seq_one_letter_code
_entity_poly.pdbx_strand_id
1 'polypeptide(L)'
;MNTIDSKELLKDIIKKSDSISIDEIRECWEITGIIDDKRQSLQKEFDSYKKEILASQKKLKELRAQESALKDELKILESKKGEIKEEIAKLRNDLSVQQAINNSKKDSIDVQQARKSILPGALKSVEIYLKDGSIAKAKPAQKVFGEDVYKKYRVELKENRTLKAELSKIELENKRLNIELRDFYTEIALEGMGALESESKDSSDEVKKPQDMVFSDEDLNDFKKMLKASKEAKEAREAKENKEKRDKKRGGK
;
A
#
# COMPACT_ATOMS: atom_id res chain seq x y z
N MET A 1 68.92 -19.04 16.55
CA MET A 1 69.33 -19.26 17.94
C MET A 1 70.85 -19.33 17.96
N ASN A 2 71.51 -18.24 18.33
CA ASN A 2 72.97 -18.22 18.48
C ASN A 2 73.29 -18.67 19.91
N THR A 3 73.79 -19.89 20.06
CA THR A 3 74.34 -20.39 21.32
C THR A 3 75.73 -19.79 21.48
N ILE A 4 75.84 -18.70 22.25
CA ILE A 4 77.12 -18.12 22.65
C ILE A 4 77.86 -19.15 23.53
N ASP A 5 79.10 -19.49 23.17
CA ASP A 5 79.91 -20.49 23.87
C ASP A 5 80.24 -20.02 25.29
N SER A 6 79.76 -20.74 26.29
CA SER A 6 79.85 -20.36 27.71
C SER A 6 81.31 -20.21 28.18
N LYS A 7 82.26 -20.86 27.50
CA LYS A 7 83.69 -20.75 27.80
C LYS A 7 84.30 -19.40 27.40
N GLU A 8 83.81 -18.77 26.32
CA GLU A 8 84.28 -17.45 25.90
C GLU A 8 83.78 -16.36 26.85
N LEU A 9 82.52 -16.44 27.28
CA LEU A 9 81.95 -15.54 28.28
C LEU A 9 82.71 -15.59 29.61
N LEU A 10 83.07 -16.79 30.08
CA LEU A 10 83.84 -16.95 31.32
C LEU A 10 85.26 -16.37 31.22
N LYS A 11 85.95 -16.52 30.09
CA LYS A 11 87.26 -15.91 29.87
C LYS A 11 87.20 -14.38 29.85
N ASP A 12 86.16 -13.81 29.25
CA ASP A 12 85.96 -12.36 29.22
C ASP A 12 85.57 -11.79 30.58
N ILE A 13 84.82 -12.53 31.40
CA ILE A 13 84.50 -12.17 32.79
C ILE A 13 85.79 -12.14 33.65
N ILE A 14 86.64 -13.16 33.53
CA ILE A 14 87.90 -13.25 34.30
C ILE A 14 88.87 -12.11 33.93
N LYS A 15 88.97 -11.75 32.64
CA LYS A 15 89.81 -10.62 32.22
C LYS A 15 89.30 -9.28 32.74
N LYS A 16 87.98 -9.12 32.89
CA LYS A 16 87.38 -7.89 33.42
C LYS A 16 87.42 -7.82 34.94
N SER A 17 87.38 -8.96 35.65
CA SER A 17 87.41 -8.97 37.12
C SER A 17 88.69 -8.39 37.71
N ASP A 18 89.81 -8.46 36.98
CA ASP A 18 91.10 -7.92 37.43
C ASP A 18 91.20 -6.38 37.31
N SER A 19 90.27 -5.75 36.58
CA SER A 19 90.26 -4.30 36.30
C SER A 19 89.17 -3.50 37.02
N ILE A 20 88.28 -4.16 37.76
CA ILE A 20 87.09 -3.52 38.35
C ILE A 20 87.40 -3.08 39.79
N SER A 21 87.09 -1.82 40.12
CA SER A 21 87.22 -1.30 41.47
C SER A 21 86.04 -1.72 42.37
N ILE A 22 86.26 -1.78 43.69
CA ILE A 22 85.22 -2.16 44.66
C ILE A 22 84.00 -1.20 44.60
N ASP A 23 84.23 0.07 44.30
CA ASP A 23 83.17 1.07 44.17
C ASP A 23 82.32 0.83 42.91
N GLU A 24 82.92 0.43 41.79
CA GLU A 24 82.20 0.04 40.57
C GLU A 24 81.35 -1.22 40.78
N ILE A 25 81.82 -2.18 41.59
CA ILE A 25 81.03 -3.37 41.96
C ILE A 25 79.79 -2.94 42.75
N ARG A 26 79.94 -2.02 43.72
CA ARG A 26 78.81 -1.51 44.51
C ARG A 26 77.79 -0.79 43.63
N GLU A 27 78.25 0.09 42.75
CA GLU A 27 77.39 0.81 41.80
C GLU A 27 76.64 -0.17 40.88
N CYS A 28 77.30 -1.22 40.39
CA CYS A 28 76.65 -2.28 39.60
C CYS A 28 75.54 -3.00 40.37
N TRP A 29 75.75 -3.30 41.67
CA TRP A 29 74.73 -3.93 42.51
C TRP A 29 73.54 -3.00 42.77
N GLU A 30 73.79 -1.70 43.01
CA GLU A 30 72.73 -0.70 43.17
C GLU A 30 71.90 -0.54 41.88
N ILE A 31 72.57 -0.44 40.73
CA ILE A 31 71.92 -0.39 39.41
C ILE A 31 71.09 -1.66 39.17
N THR A 32 71.62 -2.84 39.50
CA THR A 32 70.91 -4.11 39.35
C THR A 32 69.65 -4.15 40.22
N GLY A 33 69.72 -3.67 41.46
CA GLY A 33 68.56 -3.52 42.33
C GLY A 33 67.47 -2.61 41.74
N ILE A 34 67.86 -1.44 41.22
CA ILE A 34 66.93 -0.51 40.56
C ILE A 34 66.29 -1.16 39.31
N ILE A 35 67.06 -1.92 38.54
CA ILE A 35 66.54 -2.65 37.37
C ILE A 35 65.55 -3.72 37.79
N ASP A 36 65.84 -4.50 38.83
CA ASP A 36 64.94 -5.54 39.33
C ASP A 36 63.64 -4.94 39.91
N ASP A 37 63.72 -3.83 40.64
CA ASP A 37 62.54 -3.12 41.14
C ASP A 37 61.66 -2.62 39.99
N LYS A 38 62.26 -1.99 38.98
CA LYS A 38 61.54 -1.55 37.77
C LYS A 38 60.94 -2.73 37.01
N ARG A 39 61.67 -3.84 36.88
CA ARG A 39 61.19 -5.06 36.25
C ARG A 39 59.97 -5.62 36.99
N GLN A 40 60.00 -5.65 38.32
CA GLN A 40 58.86 -6.09 39.13
C GLN A 40 57.66 -5.14 39.01
N SER A 41 57.89 -3.82 38.98
CA SER A 41 56.81 -2.83 38.78
C SER A 41 56.14 -3.02 37.42
N LEU A 42 56.94 -3.11 36.35
CA LEU A 42 56.44 -3.34 35.00
C LEU A 42 55.70 -4.68 34.88
N GLN A 43 56.18 -5.73 35.54
CA GLN A 43 55.50 -7.02 35.55
C GLN A 43 54.11 -6.92 36.22
N LYS A 44 54.00 -6.20 37.34
CA LYS A 44 52.72 -5.96 38.02
C LYS A 44 51.76 -5.14 37.15
N GLU A 45 52.25 -4.09 36.49
CA GLU A 45 51.46 -3.29 35.54
C GLU A 45 50.98 -4.12 34.37
N PHE A 46 51.86 -4.96 33.79
CA PHE A 46 51.52 -5.87 32.70
C PHE A 46 50.41 -6.85 33.11
N ASP A 47 50.53 -7.46 34.29
CA ASP A 47 49.51 -8.37 34.80
C ASP A 47 48.19 -7.65 35.12
N SER A 48 48.25 -6.39 35.57
CA SER A 48 47.08 -5.54 35.76
C SER A 48 46.37 -5.26 34.44
N TYR A 49 47.08 -4.77 33.43
CA TYR A 49 46.51 -4.52 32.11
C TYR A 49 45.96 -5.79 31.45
N LYS A 50 46.65 -6.91 31.61
CA LYS A 50 46.16 -8.21 31.12
C LYS A 50 44.81 -8.58 31.75
N LYS A 51 44.65 -8.38 33.07
CA LYS A 51 43.37 -8.61 33.76
C LYS A 51 42.29 -7.66 33.27
N GLU A 52 42.61 -6.38 33.08
CA GLU A 52 41.67 -5.37 32.60
C GLU A 52 41.19 -5.66 31.16
N ILE A 53 42.10 -6.08 30.27
CA ILE A 53 41.77 -6.49 28.91
C ILE A 53 40.82 -7.69 28.93
N LEU A 54 41.10 -8.70 29.76
CA LEU A 54 40.22 -9.88 29.88
C LEU A 54 38.84 -9.51 30.45
N ALA A 55 38.78 -8.61 31.44
CA ALA A 55 37.51 -8.12 31.99
C ALA A 55 36.70 -7.35 30.94
N SER A 56 37.37 -6.48 30.18
CA SER A 56 36.75 -5.70 29.09
C SER A 56 36.24 -6.59 27.97
N GLN A 57 36.98 -7.64 27.60
CA GLN A 57 36.54 -8.64 26.63
C GLN A 57 35.32 -9.42 27.10
N LYS A 58 35.24 -9.80 28.38
CA LYS A 58 34.04 -10.44 28.94
C LYS A 58 32.83 -9.52 28.87
N LYS A 59 32.99 -8.26 29.31
CA LYS A 59 31.93 -7.25 29.25
C LYS A 59 31.45 -7.02 27.81
N LEU A 60 32.36 -6.98 26.84
CA LEU A 60 31.99 -6.84 25.42
C LEU A 60 31.20 -8.04 24.90
N LYS A 61 31.53 -9.26 25.33
CA LYS A 61 30.76 -10.47 24.97
C LYS A 61 29.36 -10.44 25.56
N GLU A 62 29.22 -10.02 26.82
CA GLU A 62 27.91 -9.87 27.48
C GLU A 62 27.05 -8.83 26.77
N LEU A 63 27.62 -7.65 26.45
CA LEU A 63 26.91 -6.60 25.71
C LEU A 63 26.47 -7.07 24.32
N ARG A 64 27.31 -7.81 23.60
CA ARG A 64 26.93 -8.38 22.29
C ARG A 64 25.80 -9.40 22.41
N ALA A 65 25.80 -10.22 23.46
CA ALA A 65 24.71 -11.16 23.71
C ALA A 65 23.41 -10.43 24.02
N GLN A 66 23.45 -9.37 24.83
CA GLN A 66 22.30 -8.51 25.12
C GLN A 66 21.78 -7.81 23.86
N GLU A 67 22.67 -7.25 23.04
CA GLU A 67 22.32 -6.61 21.77
C GLU A 67 21.63 -7.58 20.82
N SER A 68 22.13 -8.82 20.71
CA SER A 68 21.50 -9.87 19.90
C SER A 68 20.09 -10.22 20.43
N ALA A 69 19.94 -10.40 21.73
CA ALA A 69 18.65 -10.72 22.35
C ALA A 69 17.62 -9.60 22.12
N LEU A 70 18.02 -8.34 22.32
CA LEU A 70 17.16 -7.18 22.06
C LEU A 70 16.77 -7.04 20.59
N LYS A 71 17.66 -7.37 19.66
CA LYS A 71 17.35 -7.39 18.22
C LYS A 71 16.30 -8.44 17.88
N ASP A 72 16.36 -9.61 18.51
CA ASP A 72 15.38 -10.68 18.29
C ASP A 72 14.02 -10.32 18.92
N GLU A 73 14.02 -9.73 20.11
CA GLU A 73 12.79 -9.19 20.74
C GLU A 73 12.14 -8.10 19.88
N LEU A 74 12.94 -7.20 19.31
CA LEU A 74 12.44 -6.16 18.39
C LEU A 74 11.77 -6.77 17.15
N LYS A 75 12.37 -7.79 16.53
CA LYS A 75 11.76 -8.47 15.38
C LYS A 75 10.42 -9.11 15.74
N ILE A 76 10.31 -9.73 16.92
CA ILE A 76 9.06 -10.32 17.41
C ILE A 76 8.00 -9.24 17.67
N LEU A 77 8.39 -8.10 18.22
CA LEU A 77 7.45 -6.98 18.43
C LEU A 77 7.01 -6.35 17.11
N GLU A 78 7.89 -6.25 16.13
CA GLU A 78 7.57 -5.75 14.80
C GLU A 78 6.59 -6.68 14.07
N SER A 79 6.78 -8.00 14.15
CA SER A 79 5.84 -8.96 13.55
C SER A 79 4.45 -8.85 14.19
N LYS A 80 4.37 -8.84 15.53
CA LYS A 80 3.11 -8.64 16.27
C LYS A 80 2.42 -7.33 15.92
N LYS A 81 3.19 -6.24 15.76
CA LYS A 81 2.65 -4.95 15.33
C LYS A 81 2.09 -5.01 13.91
N GLY A 82 2.69 -5.80 13.03
CA GLY A 82 2.17 -6.08 11.68
C GLY A 82 0.83 -6.80 11.75
N GLU A 83 0.76 -7.91 12.48
CA GLU A 83 -0.46 -8.71 12.66
C GLU A 83 -1.63 -7.88 13.21
N ILE A 84 -1.38 -7.09 14.27
CA ILE A 84 -2.41 -6.23 14.88
C ILE A 84 -2.88 -5.15 13.88
N LYS A 85 -1.99 -4.59 13.07
CA LYS A 85 -2.39 -3.60 12.04
C LYS A 85 -3.29 -4.23 10.98
N GLU A 86 -2.99 -5.44 10.56
CA GLU A 86 -3.84 -6.17 9.60
C GLU A 86 -5.21 -6.50 10.21
N GLU A 87 -5.26 -6.90 11.48
CA GLU A 87 -6.50 -7.16 12.19
C GLU A 87 -7.36 -5.89 12.32
N ILE A 88 -6.75 -4.75 12.67
CA ILE A 88 -7.44 -3.45 12.69
C ILE A 88 -7.97 -3.08 11.30
N ALA A 89 -7.22 -3.36 10.23
CA ALA A 89 -7.68 -3.11 8.87
C ALA A 89 -8.90 -3.97 8.51
N LYS A 90 -8.90 -5.26 8.88
CA LYS A 90 -10.05 -6.17 8.70
C LYS A 90 -11.27 -5.66 9.47
N LEU A 91 -11.11 -5.34 10.76
CA LEU A 91 -12.21 -4.83 11.59
C LEU A 91 -12.80 -3.52 11.06
N ARG A 92 -11.97 -2.60 10.53
CA ARG A 92 -12.44 -1.35 9.91
C ARG A 92 -13.29 -1.63 8.66
N ASN A 93 -12.86 -2.57 7.83
CA ASN A 93 -13.60 -2.96 6.64
C ASN A 93 -14.95 -3.59 7.03
N ASP A 94 -14.95 -4.51 7.99
CA ASP A 94 -16.17 -5.16 8.48
C ASP A 94 -17.16 -4.13 9.06
N LEU A 95 -16.66 -3.16 9.81
CA LEU A 95 -17.48 -2.08 10.38
C LEU A 95 -18.07 -1.18 9.27
N SER A 96 -17.30 -0.86 8.23
CA SER A 96 -17.80 -0.12 7.07
C SER A 96 -18.89 -0.88 6.33
N VAL A 97 -18.71 -2.19 6.12
CA VAL A 97 -19.72 -3.08 5.50
C VAL A 97 -20.98 -3.13 6.36
N GLN A 98 -20.86 -3.28 7.68
CA GLN A 98 -22.00 -3.28 8.58
C GLN A 98 -22.76 -1.95 8.57
N GLN A 99 -22.06 -0.81 8.51
CA GLN A 99 -22.69 0.50 8.37
C GLN A 99 -23.46 0.62 7.05
N ALA A 100 -22.87 0.17 5.93
CA ALA A 100 -23.54 0.17 4.64
C ALA A 100 -24.81 -0.71 4.65
N ILE A 101 -24.74 -1.91 5.26
CA ILE A 101 -25.90 -2.79 5.42
C ILE A 101 -26.99 -2.11 6.22
N ASN A 102 -26.64 -1.49 7.36
CA ASN A 102 -27.61 -0.82 8.23
C ASN A 102 -28.27 0.39 7.54
N ASN A 103 -27.50 1.16 6.78
CA ASN A 103 -28.04 2.28 6.00
C ASN A 103 -29.00 1.76 4.91
N SER A 104 -28.63 0.72 4.16
CA SER A 104 -29.53 0.14 3.15
C SER A 104 -30.85 -0.40 3.74
N LYS A 105 -30.79 -0.94 4.97
CA LYS A 105 -32.00 -1.39 5.68
C LYS A 105 -32.90 -0.22 6.05
N LYS A 106 -32.32 0.89 6.53
CA LYS A 106 -33.08 2.12 6.81
C LYS A 106 -33.70 2.68 5.53
N ASP A 107 -32.91 2.82 4.47
CA ASP A 107 -33.39 3.31 3.18
C ASP A 107 -34.51 2.42 2.63
N SER A 108 -34.39 1.10 2.75
CA SER A 108 -35.45 0.17 2.34
C SER A 108 -36.74 0.37 3.15
N ILE A 109 -36.65 0.63 4.46
CA ILE A 109 -37.81 0.88 5.30
C ILE A 109 -38.45 2.21 4.92
N ASP A 110 -37.65 3.25 4.72
CA ASP A 110 -38.11 4.59 4.34
C ASP A 110 -38.80 4.56 2.98
N VAL A 111 -38.23 3.86 1.99
CA VAL A 111 -38.86 3.63 0.67
C VAL A 111 -40.19 2.88 0.81
N GLN A 112 -40.28 1.88 1.68
CA GLN A 112 -41.54 1.17 1.91
C GLN A 112 -42.61 2.05 2.57
N GLN A 113 -42.21 2.93 3.50
CA GLN A 113 -43.12 3.88 4.14
C GLN A 113 -43.58 4.96 3.15
N ALA A 114 -42.67 5.52 2.36
CA ALA A 114 -42.98 6.48 1.30
C ALA A 114 -43.91 5.87 0.23
N ARG A 115 -43.70 4.59 -0.14
CA ARG A 115 -44.63 3.89 -1.04
C ARG A 115 -46.05 3.84 -0.47
N LYS A 116 -46.22 3.60 0.84
CA LYS A 116 -47.54 3.55 1.47
C LYS A 116 -48.23 4.92 1.52
N SER A 117 -47.49 6.02 1.57
CA SER A 117 -48.07 7.38 1.60
C SER A 117 -48.39 7.92 0.21
N ILE A 118 -47.62 7.55 -0.82
CA ILE A 118 -47.76 8.09 -2.18
C ILE A 118 -48.78 7.28 -2.99
N LEU A 119 -48.88 5.96 -2.78
CA LEU A 119 -49.76 5.11 -3.58
C LEU A 119 -51.22 5.23 -3.13
N PRO A 120 -52.16 5.54 -4.04
CA PRO A 120 -53.58 5.54 -3.71
C PRO A 120 -54.01 4.14 -3.25
N GLY A 121 -54.68 4.07 -2.10
CA GLY A 121 -55.22 2.83 -1.57
C GLY A 121 -56.33 2.25 -2.45
N ALA A 122 -56.46 0.93 -2.48
CA ALA A 122 -57.59 0.28 -3.14
C ALA A 122 -58.91 0.66 -2.44
N LEU A 123 -59.98 0.76 -3.22
CA LEU A 123 -61.32 1.07 -2.74
C LEU A 123 -61.82 -0.04 -1.80
N LYS A 124 -62.29 0.34 -0.61
CA LYS A 124 -62.84 -0.58 0.39
C LYS A 124 -64.26 -1.03 0.07
N SER A 125 -65.00 -0.23 -0.69
CA SER A 125 -66.38 -0.48 -1.10
C SER A 125 -66.63 0.14 -2.48
N VAL A 126 -67.44 -0.53 -3.29
CA VAL A 126 -67.86 -0.07 -4.62
C VAL A 126 -69.39 -0.05 -4.67
N GLU A 127 -69.95 0.98 -5.31
CA GLU A 127 -71.39 1.10 -5.55
C GLU A 127 -71.74 0.34 -6.83
N ILE A 128 -72.69 -0.58 -6.72
CA ILE A 128 -73.19 -1.41 -7.82
C ILE A 128 -74.62 -1.01 -8.09
N TYR A 129 -74.90 -0.64 -9.34
CA TYR A 129 -76.26 -0.37 -9.80
C TYR A 129 -76.93 -1.69 -10.19
N LEU A 130 -77.97 -2.06 -9.47
CA LEU A 130 -78.81 -3.21 -9.78
C LEU A 130 -79.81 -2.84 -10.89
N LYS A 131 -80.33 -3.84 -11.60
CA LYS A 131 -81.25 -3.63 -12.73
C LYS A 131 -82.55 -2.94 -12.31
N ASP A 132 -82.92 -3.04 -11.04
CA ASP A 132 -84.11 -2.41 -10.45
C ASP A 132 -83.89 -0.93 -10.10
N GLY A 133 -82.74 -0.36 -10.46
CA GLY A 133 -82.36 1.03 -10.18
C GLY A 133 -81.85 1.26 -8.76
N SER A 134 -81.80 0.24 -7.90
CA SER A 134 -81.26 0.33 -6.55
C SER A 134 -79.72 0.28 -6.55
N ILE A 135 -79.09 0.99 -5.61
CA ILE A 135 -77.64 1.05 -5.45
C ILE A 135 -77.23 0.21 -4.24
N ALA A 136 -76.41 -0.81 -4.46
CA ALA A 136 -75.86 -1.67 -3.41
C ALA A 136 -74.38 -1.38 -3.18
N LYS A 137 -73.96 -1.21 -1.92
CA LYS A 137 -72.53 -1.08 -1.55
C LYS A 137 -71.95 -2.47 -1.28
N ALA A 138 -70.99 -2.90 -2.09
CA ALA A 138 -70.33 -4.18 -1.93
C ALA A 138 -68.82 -4.01 -1.69
N LYS A 139 -68.21 -4.96 -0.98
CA LYS A 139 -66.75 -5.04 -0.88
C LYS A 139 -66.21 -5.71 -2.15
N PRO A 140 -65.26 -5.09 -2.87
CA PRO A 140 -64.74 -5.67 -4.10
C PRO A 140 -63.88 -6.90 -3.79
N ALA A 141 -64.02 -7.95 -4.62
CA ALA A 141 -63.24 -9.20 -4.49
C ALA A 141 -61.78 -9.04 -4.99
N GLN A 142 -61.51 -8.00 -5.78
CA GLN A 142 -60.19 -7.66 -6.31
C GLN A 142 -59.83 -6.22 -5.94
N LYS A 143 -58.54 -5.84 -6.05
CA LYS A 143 -58.08 -4.47 -5.79
C LYS A 143 -58.59 -3.54 -6.88
N VAL A 144 -59.69 -2.85 -6.61
CA VAL A 144 -60.25 -1.82 -7.49
C VAL A 144 -59.74 -0.45 -7.02
N PHE A 145 -59.33 0.40 -7.96
CA PHE A 145 -58.87 1.76 -7.68
C PHE A 145 -59.88 2.78 -8.21
N GLY A 146 -59.84 4.00 -7.69
CA GLY A 146 -60.71 5.09 -8.13
C GLY A 146 -60.51 5.44 -9.62
N GLU A 147 -61.55 6.02 -10.22
CA GLU A 147 -61.55 6.37 -11.65
C GLU A 147 -60.44 7.37 -12.00
N ASP A 148 -60.08 8.27 -11.09
CA ASP A 148 -58.99 9.23 -11.27
C ASP A 148 -57.62 8.55 -11.41
N VAL A 149 -57.40 7.46 -10.65
CA VAL A 149 -56.17 6.67 -10.72
C VAL A 149 -56.12 5.93 -12.06
N TYR A 150 -57.24 5.39 -12.51
CA TYR A 150 -57.34 4.73 -13.82
C TYR A 150 -57.08 5.70 -14.98
N LYS A 151 -57.62 6.92 -14.92
CA LYS A 151 -57.38 7.96 -15.93
C LYS A 151 -55.91 8.33 -16.02
N LYS A 152 -55.25 8.57 -14.87
CA LYS A 152 -53.80 8.84 -14.80
C LYS A 152 -52.98 7.67 -15.35
N TYR A 153 -53.28 6.44 -14.90
CA TYR A 153 -52.61 5.24 -15.40
C TYR A 153 -52.73 5.09 -16.91
N ARG A 154 -53.89 5.42 -17.51
CA ARG A 154 -54.08 5.32 -18.97
C ARG A 154 -53.21 6.33 -19.74
N VAL A 155 -53.02 7.53 -19.21
CA VAL A 155 -52.11 8.54 -19.79
C VAL A 155 -50.67 8.06 -19.66
N GLU A 156 -50.25 7.70 -18.44
CA GLU A 156 -48.90 7.20 -18.17
C GLU A 156 -48.57 5.93 -18.98
N LEU A 157 -49.54 5.05 -19.22
CA LEU A 157 -49.34 3.84 -20.03
C LEU A 157 -49.09 4.19 -21.50
N LYS A 158 -49.76 5.23 -22.03
CA LYS A 158 -49.47 5.73 -23.38
C LYS A 158 -48.08 6.34 -23.45
N GLU A 159 -47.72 7.19 -22.49
CA GLU A 159 -46.40 7.79 -22.38
C GLU A 159 -45.30 6.74 -22.20
N ASN A 160 -45.53 5.69 -21.41
CA ASN A 160 -44.57 4.60 -21.25
C ASN A 160 -44.34 3.84 -22.56
N ARG A 161 -45.39 3.66 -23.37
CA ARG A 161 -45.26 3.05 -24.71
C ARG A 161 -44.46 3.94 -25.66
N THR A 162 -44.68 5.25 -25.65
CA THR A 162 -43.90 6.18 -26.49
C THR A 162 -42.45 6.23 -26.04
N LEU A 163 -42.18 6.33 -24.73
CA LEU A 163 -40.83 6.31 -24.17
C LEU A 163 -40.09 5.01 -24.48
N LYS A 164 -40.76 3.85 -24.39
CA LYS A 164 -40.16 2.57 -24.79
C LYS A 164 -39.80 2.53 -26.28
N ALA A 165 -40.63 3.12 -27.14
CA ALA A 165 -40.33 3.20 -28.57
C ALA A 165 -39.13 4.13 -28.83
N GLU A 166 -39.07 5.28 -28.16
CA GLU A 166 -37.93 6.20 -28.24
C GLU A 166 -36.65 5.56 -27.71
N LEU A 167 -36.71 4.86 -26.59
CA LEU A 167 -35.58 4.17 -26.00
C LEU A 167 -35.08 3.06 -26.93
N SER A 168 -35.98 2.27 -27.52
CA SER A 168 -35.62 1.28 -28.53
C SER A 168 -34.97 1.92 -29.77
N LYS A 169 -35.42 3.11 -30.19
CA LYS A 169 -34.81 3.87 -31.29
C LYS A 169 -33.38 4.31 -30.93
N ILE A 170 -33.18 4.87 -29.75
CA ILE A 170 -31.87 5.30 -29.24
C ILE A 170 -30.93 4.10 -29.06
N GLU A 171 -31.43 2.96 -28.59
CA GLU A 171 -30.63 1.73 -28.47
C GLU A 171 -30.19 1.20 -29.84
N LEU A 172 -31.05 1.25 -30.85
CA LEU A 172 -30.68 0.90 -32.23
C LEU A 172 -29.66 1.86 -32.80
N GLU A 173 -29.79 3.16 -32.53
CA GLU A 173 -28.82 4.19 -32.95
C GLU A 173 -27.46 3.99 -32.26
N ASN A 174 -27.43 3.73 -30.95
CA ASN A 174 -26.19 3.38 -30.24
C ASN A 174 -25.53 2.12 -30.80
N LYS A 175 -26.30 1.08 -31.11
CA LYS A 175 -25.77 -0.12 -31.76
C LYS A 175 -25.20 0.20 -33.13
N ARG A 176 -25.87 1.04 -33.91
CA ARG A 176 -25.39 1.51 -35.21
C ARG A 176 -24.08 2.29 -35.08
N LEU A 177 -24.01 3.27 -34.18
CA LEU A 177 -22.79 4.06 -33.92
C LEU A 177 -21.63 3.19 -33.43
N ASN A 178 -21.88 2.18 -32.60
CA ASN A 178 -20.85 1.23 -32.18
C ASN A 178 -20.30 0.41 -33.36
N ILE A 179 -21.16 0.03 -34.32
CA ILE A 179 -20.72 -0.63 -35.55
C ILE A 179 -19.91 0.35 -36.39
N GLU A 180 -20.40 1.57 -36.61
CA GLU A 180 -19.69 2.61 -37.36
C GLU A 180 -18.32 2.94 -36.73
N LEU A 181 -18.22 3.01 -35.40
CA LEU A 181 -16.94 3.21 -34.70
C LEU A 181 -16.00 2.04 -34.89
N ARG A 182 -16.49 0.80 -34.76
CA ARG A 182 -15.68 -0.40 -35.01
C ARG A 182 -15.17 -0.40 -36.44
N ASP A 183 -16.06 -0.13 -37.39
CA ASP A 183 -15.73 -0.11 -38.82
C ASP A 183 -14.72 1.02 -39.12
N PHE A 184 -14.88 2.20 -38.51
CA PHE A 184 -13.90 3.31 -38.56
C PHE A 184 -12.53 2.93 -37.96
N TYR A 185 -12.50 2.23 -36.82
CA TYR A 185 -11.24 1.73 -36.26
C TYR A 185 -10.59 0.67 -37.14
N THR A 186 -11.39 -0.20 -37.78
CA THR A 186 -10.84 -1.16 -38.76
C THR A 186 -10.33 -0.45 -40.01
N GLU A 187 -10.99 0.61 -40.48
CA GLU A 187 -10.50 1.45 -41.58
C GLU A 187 -9.19 2.13 -41.20
N ILE A 188 -9.08 2.76 -40.03
CA ILE A 188 -7.81 3.34 -39.54
C ILE A 188 -6.72 2.28 -39.43
N ALA A 189 -7.03 1.10 -38.89
CA ALA A 189 -6.06 0.03 -38.78
C ALA A 189 -5.60 -0.46 -40.16
N LEU A 190 -6.51 -0.58 -41.12
CA LEU A 190 -6.20 -0.95 -42.50
C LEU A 190 -5.48 0.15 -43.28
N GLU A 191 -5.79 1.43 -43.04
CA GLU A 191 -5.11 2.58 -43.67
C GLU A 191 -3.72 2.79 -43.07
N GLY A 192 -3.58 2.64 -41.75
CA GLY A 192 -2.30 2.62 -41.05
C GLY A 192 -1.46 1.39 -41.42
N MET A 193 -2.08 0.23 -41.64
CA MET A 193 -1.41 -0.93 -42.24
C MET A 193 -1.15 -0.74 -43.73
N GLY A 194 -1.95 0.02 -44.47
CA GLY A 194 -1.72 0.35 -45.87
C GLY A 194 -0.49 1.24 -46.09
N ALA A 195 -0.14 2.06 -45.10
CA ALA A 195 1.15 2.76 -45.06
C ALA A 195 2.33 1.80 -44.80
N LEU A 196 2.10 0.71 -44.05
CA LEU A 196 3.11 -0.32 -43.74
C LEU A 196 3.19 -1.46 -44.77
N GLU A 197 2.15 -1.71 -45.57
CA GLU A 197 2.15 -2.74 -46.62
C GLU A 197 2.93 -2.31 -47.87
N SER A 198 3.40 -1.06 -47.93
CA SER A 198 4.48 -0.67 -48.85
C SER A 198 5.87 -1.14 -48.39
N GLU A 199 6.00 -1.62 -47.14
CA GLU A 199 7.24 -2.11 -46.55
C GLU A 199 7.03 -3.34 -45.66
N SER A 200 6.49 -4.45 -46.19
CA SER A 200 6.81 -5.82 -45.69
C SER A 200 5.97 -6.90 -46.38
N LYS A 201 6.38 -7.29 -47.59
CA LYS A 201 6.32 -8.71 -47.94
C LYS A 201 7.48 -9.40 -47.24
N ASP A 202 7.19 -10.08 -46.15
CA ASP A 202 7.75 -11.39 -45.77
C ASP A 202 7.66 -11.58 -44.26
N SER A 203 6.69 -12.37 -43.83
CA SER A 203 6.88 -13.55 -42.97
C SER A 203 5.58 -13.86 -42.24
N SER A 204 5.20 -15.12 -42.37
CA SER A 204 4.00 -15.70 -41.81
C SER A 204 4.15 -15.97 -40.31
N ASP A 205 2.96 -16.06 -39.69
CA ASP A 205 2.61 -16.97 -38.61
C ASP A 205 2.46 -16.44 -37.17
N GLU A 206 1.25 -16.76 -36.68
CA GLU A 206 0.81 -16.96 -35.30
C GLU A 206 0.38 -15.76 -34.43
N VAL A 207 -0.92 -15.47 -34.56
CA VAL A 207 -1.77 -14.76 -33.60
C VAL A 207 -1.77 -15.47 -32.24
N LYS A 208 -1.13 -14.86 -31.23
CA LYS A 208 -1.26 -15.26 -29.81
C LYS A 208 -2.45 -14.56 -29.15
N LYS A 209 -3.24 -15.34 -28.39
CA LYS A 209 -4.43 -14.91 -27.64
C LYS A 209 -4.08 -13.88 -26.54
N PRO A 210 -5.03 -13.00 -26.15
CA PRO A 210 -4.78 -11.83 -25.28
C PRO A 210 -4.66 -12.13 -23.77
N GLN A 211 -4.29 -13.35 -23.35
CA GLN A 211 -4.24 -13.72 -21.92
C GLN A 211 -2.84 -13.78 -21.29
N ASP A 212 -1.76 -13.66 -22.06
CA ASP A 212 -0.39 -13.73 -21.53
C ASP A 212 0.38 -12.41 -21.70
N MET A 213 -0.23 -11.27 -21.34
CA MET A 213 0.56 -10.07 -21.04
C MET A 213 0.99 -10.13 -19.58
N VAL A 214 2.09 -10.85 -19.33
CA VAL A 214 2.81 -10.76 -18.06
C VAL A 214 3.47 -9.38 -18.02
N PHE A 215 2.83 -8.44 -17.35
CA PHE A 215 3.42 -7.12 -17.09
C PHE A 215 4.70 -7.31 -16.28
N SER A 216 5.80 -6.80 -16.78
CA SER A 216 7.07 -6.80 -16.05
C SER A 216 6.98 -5.86 -14.83
N ASP A 217 7.81 -6.10 -13.82
CA ASP A 217 7.90 -5.20 -12.66
C ASP A 217 8.34 -3.77 -13.07
N GLU A 218 8.97 -3.62 -14.23
CA GLU A 218 9.30 -2.33 -14.85
C GLU A 218 8.04 -1.62 -15.38
N ASP A 219 7.15 -2.33 -16.08
CA ASP A 219 5.88 -1.77 -16.59
C ASP A 219 4.98 -1.28 -15.45
N LEU A 220 4.96 -2.00 -14.33
CA LEU A 220 4.22 -1.62 -13.13
C LEU A 220 4.79 -0.36 -12.47
N ASN A 221 6.11 -0.19 -12.50
CA ASN A 221 6.77 1.00 -11.97
C ASN A 221 6.55 2.22 -12.86
N ASP A 222 6.57 2.06 -14.18
CA ASP A 222 6.30 3.16 -15.11
C ASP A 222 4.82 3.55 -15.10
N PHE A 223 3.90 2.60 -14.93
CA PHE A 223 2.49 2.91 -14.71
C PHE A 223 2.26 3.68 -13.41
N LYS A 224 2.95 3.33 -12.31
CA LYS A 224 2.90 4.08 -11.05
C LYS A 224 3.45 5.50 -11.20
N LYS A 225 4.54 5.69 -11.95
CA LYS A 225 5.06 7.04 -12.26
C LYS A 225 4.06 7.85 -13.06
N MET A 226 3.40 7.24 -14.05
CA MET A 226 2.40 7.91 -14.89
C MET A 226 1.17 8.33 -14.08
N LEU A 227 0.68 7.48 -13.17
CA LEU A 227 -0.42 7.82 -12.26
C LEU A 227 -0.05 8.98 -11.32
N LYS A 228 1.19 8.99 -10.82
CA LYS A 228 1.67 10.08 -9.96
C LYS A 228 1.73 11.40 -10.73
N ALA A 229 2.29 11.38 -11.94
CA ALA A 229 2.34 12.56 -12.82
C ALA A 229 0.94 13.08 -13.19
N SER A 230 -0.01 12.19 -13.47
CA SER A 230 -1.40 12.58 -13.75
C SER A 230 -2.08 13.22 -12.53
N LYS A 231 -1.80 12.72 -11.32
CA LYS A 231 -2.36 13.29 -10.09
C LYS A 231 -1.79 14.68 -9.82
N GLU A 232 -0.47 14.84 -9.95
CA GLU A 232 0.21 16.13 -9.81
C GLU A 232 -0.25 17.15 -10.86
N ALA A 233 -0.47 16.71 -12.11
CA ALA A 233 -1.01 17.57 -13.18
C ALA A 233 -2.45 18.02 -12.89
N LYS A 234 -3.28 17.16 -12.28
CA LYS A 234 -4.65 17.49 -11.89
C LYS A 234 -4.67 18.50 -10.74
N GLU A 235 -3.88 18.28 -9.70
CA GLU A 235 -3.73 19.20 -8.56
C GLU A 235 -3.21 20.58 -9.02
N ALA A 236 -2.28 20.62 -9.97
CA ALA A 236 -1.79 21.86 -10.55
C ALA A 236 -2.86 22.62 -11.37
N ARG A 237 -3.74 21.90 -12.08
CA ARG A 237 -4.88 22.52 -12.80
C ARG A 237 -5.90 23.10 -11.83
N GLU A 238 -6.27 22.36 -10.79
CA GLU A 238 -7.21 22.82 -9.76
C GLU A 238 -6.67 24.02 -8.98
N ALA A 239 -5.36 24.06 -8.70
CA ALA A 239 -4.70 25.21 -8.08
C ALA A 239 -4.72 26.47 -8.97
N LYS A 240 -4.50 26.31 -10.28
CA LYS A 240 -4.60 27.42 -11.25
C LYS A 240 -6.01 27.96 -11.36
N GLU A 241 -7.01 27.09 -11.44
CA GLU A 241 -8.42 27.48 -11.53
C GLU A 241 -8.89 28.22 -10.26
N ASN A 242 -8.45 27.77 -9.08
CA ASN A 242 -8.75 28.44 -7.82
C ASN A 242 -8.06 29.80 -7.68
N LYS A 243 -6.84 29.96 -8.22
CA LYS A 243 -6.13 31.25 -8.25
C LYS A 243 -6.84 32.24 -9.18
N GLU A 244 -7.26 31.79 -10.37
CA GLU A 244 -7.97 32.63 -11.32
C GLU A 244 -9.35 33.08 -10.80
N LYS A 245 -10.08 32.20 -10.08
CA LYS A 245 -11.33 32.56 -9.39
C LYS A 245 -11.10 33.60 -8.27
N ARG A 246 -9.96 33.54 -7.57
CA ARG A 246 -9.60 34.52 -6.52
C ARG A 246 -9.23 35.88 -7.10
N ASP A 247 -8.50 35.90 -8.21
CA ASP A 247 -8.06 37.15 -8.85
C ASP A 247 -9.25 37.88 -9.52
N LYS A 248 -10.18 37.15 -10.15
CA LYS A 248 -11.45 37.71 -10.65
C LYS A 248 -12.33 38.30 -9.55
N LYS A 249 -12.25 37.78 -8.32
CA LYS A 249 -12.98 38.30 -7.15
C LYS A 249 -12.34 39.55 -6.53
N ARG A 250 -11.08 39.86 -6.85
CA ARG A 250 -10.33 41.03 -6.35
C ARG A 250 -10.29 42.21 -7.34
N GLY A 251 -10.46 41.96 -8.63
CA GLY A 251 -10.51 43.01 -9.67
C GLY A 251 -11.89 43.61 -9.94
N GLY A 252 -12.94 43.14 -9.26
CA GLY A 252 -14.30 43.70 -9.33
C GLY A 252 -14.57 44.69 -8.19
N LYS A 253 -13.91 45.84 -8.22
CA LYS A 253 -14.26 47.05 -7.46
C LYS A 253 -13.92 48.27 -8.29
#